data_AF-A9USN3-F1
#
_entry.id   AF-A9USN3-F1
#
_cell.length_a   1.000
_cell.length_b   1.000
_cell.length_c   1.000
_cell.angle_alpha   90.00
_cell.angle_beta   90.00
_cell.angle_gamma   90.00
#
_symmetry.space_group_name_H-M   'P 1'
#
loop_
_entity.id
_entity.type
_entity.pdbx_description
1 polymer ?
#
loop_
_entity_poly.entity_id
_entity_poly.type
_entity_poly.pdbx_seq_one_letter_code
_entity_poly.pdbx_strand_id
1 'polypeptide(L)' 'FKIKRHTPLERLFQAFCDVRRLDRQRCRFWWESFELQSQLTPELAGIADEDIIRC' A
#
# COMPACT_ATOMS: atom_id res chain seq x y z
N PHE A 1 4.13 -7.52 -4.36
CA PHE A 1 3.85 -8.11 -3.03
C PHE A 1 2.53 -8.86 -3.12
N LYS A 2 2.38 -10.01 -2.45
CA LYS A 2 1.10 -10.76 -2.40
C LYS A 2 0.51 -10.65 -1.00
N ILE A 3 -0.71 -10.12 -0.89
CA ILE A 3 -1.42 -9.93 0.39
C ILE A 3 -2.89 -10.37 0.28
N LYS A 4 -3.55 -10.62 1.41
CA LYS A 4 -4.99 -10.92 1.42
C LYS A 4 -5.80 -9.62 1.28
N ARG A 5 -6.96 -9.69 0.62
CA ARG A 5 -7.82 -8.53 0.33
C ARG A 5 -8.34 -7.79 1.57
N HIS A 6 -8.42 -8.47 2.72
CA HIS A 6 -8.90 -7.89 3.99
C HIS A 6 -7.75 -7.50 4.95
N THR A 7 -6.49 -7.61 4.52
CA THR A 7 -5.34 -7.21 5.35
C THR A 7 -5.10 -5.71 5.19
N PRO A 8 -4.88 -4.96 6.28
CA PRO A 8 -4.48 -3.56 6.19
C PRO A 8 -3.22 -3.36 5.36
N LEU A 9 -3.19 -2.29 4.57
CA LEU A 9 -2.07 -1.94 3.68
C LEU A 9 -0.81 -1.53 4.45
N GLU A 10 -0.90 -1.25 5.76
CA GLU A 10 0.24 -0.91 6.60
C GLU A 10 1.43 -1.87 6.47
N ARG A 11 1.17 -3.19 6.52
CA ARG A 11 2.22 -4.19 6.39
C ARG A 11 2.86 -4.19 5.00
N LEU A 12 2.07 -3.93 3.97
CA LEU A 12 2.56 -3.79 2.59
C LEU A 12 3.48 -2.57 2.47
N PHE A 13 3.06 -1.42 3.00
CA PHE A 13 3.81 -0.18 2.97
C PHE A 13 5.13 -0.29 3.72
N GLN A 14 5.10 -0.87 4.93
CA GLN A 14 6.31 -1.10 5.70
C GLN A 14 7.29 -2.00 4.94
N ALA A 15 6.81 -3.14 4.42
CA ALA A 15 7.68 -4.06 3.68
C ALA A 15 8.27 -3.43 2.41
N PHE A 16 7.53 -2.56 1.72
CA PHE A 16 8.06 -1.79 0.59
C PHE A 16 9.17 -0.82 1.02
N CYS A 17 8.94 -0.07 2.09
CA CYS A 17 9.93 0.85 2.64
C CYS A 17 11.20 0.12 3.10
N ASP A 18 11.06 -1.04 3.75
CA ASP A 18 12.18 -1.84 4.25
C ASP A 18 13.09 -2.33 3.11
N VAL A 19 12.50 -2.87 2.04
CA VAL A 19 13.25 -3.33 0.85
C VAL A 19 14.03 -2.20 0.19
N ARG A 20 13.46 -0.99 0.20
CA ARG A 20 14.06 0.20 -0.43
C ARG A 20 14.86 1.08 0.53
N ARG A 21 14.95 0.71 1.81
CA ARG A 21 15.57 1.50 2.89
C ARG A 21 15.03 2.93 2.96
N LEU A 22 13.72 3.08 2.78
CA LEU A 22 13.02 4.37 2.89
C LEU A 22 12.42 4.53 4.29
N ASP A 23 12.32 5.78 4.74
CA ASP A 23 11.60 6.09 5.98
C ASP A 23 10.09 6.06 5.74
N ARG A 24 9.41 5.13 6.42
CA ARG A 24 7.96 4.94 6.33
C ARG A 24 7.16 6.22 6.57
N GLN A 25 7.62 7.11 7.46
CA GLN A 25 6.94 8.36 7.81
C GLN A 25 7.01 9.41 6.69
N ARG A 26 7.98 9.27 5.77
CA ARG A 26 8.18 10.18 4.64
C ARG A 26 7.55 9.67 3.33
N CYS A 27 7.10 8.42 3.31
CA CYS A 27 6.48 7.79 2.16
C CYS A 27 4.95 7.97 2.18
N ARG A 28 4.39 8.38 1.05
CA ARG A 28 2.94 8.39 0.79
C ARG A 28 2.67 7.44 -0.37
N PHE A 29 1.59 6.67 -0.26
CA PHE A 29 1.23 5.69 -1.26
C PHE A 29 -0.01 6.15 -1.99
N TRP A 30 0.03 6.09 -3.32
CA TRP A 30 -1.03 6.55 -4.19
C TRP A 30 -1.49 5.42 -5.10
N TRP A 31 -2.80 5.30 -5.25
CA TRP A 31 -3.40 4.47 -6.27
C TRP A 31 -4.30 5.35 -7.11
N GLU A 32 -4.06 5.34 -8.42
CA GLU A 32 -4.64 6.30 -9.36
C GLU A 32 -4.45 7.76 -8.91
N SER A 33 -5.53 8.42 -8.49
CA SER A 33 -5.55 9.80 -8.00
C SER A 33 -5.89 9.91 -6.50
N PHE A 34 -5.91 8.78 -5.78
CA PHE A 34 -6.27 8.72 -4.37
C PHE A 34 -5.06 8.32 -3.50
N GLU A 35 -4.89 9.03 -2.38
CA GLU A 35 -3.87 8.69 -1.38
C GLU A 35 -4.36 7.56 -0.47
N LEU A 36 -3.65 6.44 -0.49
CA LEU A 36 -3.98 5.28 0.32
C LEU A 36 -3.55 5.47 1.77
N GLN A 37 -4.52 5.39 2.68
CA GLN A 37 -4.26 5.35 4.12
C GLN A 37 -3.85 3.94 4.56
N SER A 38 -3.00 3.83 5.58
CA SER A 38 -2.44 2.54 6.02
C SER A 38 -3.46 1.59 6.63
N GLN A 39 -4.57 2.12 7.17
CA GLN A 39 -5.63 1.31 7.77
C GLN A 39 -6.58 0.71 6.72
N LEU A 40 -6.55 1.20 5.47
CA LEU A 40 -7.36 0.65 4.40
C LEU A 40 -6.92 -0.77 4.06
N THR A 41 -7.86 -1.54 3.55
CA THR A 41 -7.63 -2.85 2.94
C THR A 41 -7.72 -2.72 1.43
N PRO A 42 -7.08 -3.62 0.66
CA PRO A 42 -7.25 -3.66 -0.80
C PRO A 42 -8.72 -3.68 -1.24
N GLU A 43 -9.57 -4.43 -0.54
CA GLU A 43 -11.00 -4.51 -0.85
C GLU A 43 -11.72 -3.17 -0.70
N LEU A 44 -11.51 -2.46 0.43
CA LEU A 44 -12.15 -1.17 0.66
C LEU A 44 -11.61 -0.07 -0.26
N ALA A 45 -10.33 -0.17 -0.63
CA ALA A 45 -9.71 0.73 -1.59
C ALA A 45 -10.10 0.41 -3.04
N GLY A 46 -10.76 -0.72 -3.32
CA GLY A 46 -11.12 -1.13 -4.68
C GLY A 46 -9.94 -1.66 -5.51
N ILE A 47 -8.85 -2.06 -4.87
CA ILE A 47 -7.61 -2.51 -5.53
C ILE A 47 -7.77 -3.98 -5.96
N ALA A 48 -7.59 -4.23 -7.25
CA ALA A 48 -7.63 -5.54 -7.87
C ALA A 48 -6.26 -6.22 -7.91
N ASP A 49 -6.23 -7.47 -8.40
CA ASP A 49 -4.96 -8.13 -8.71
C ASP A 49 -4.29 -7.42 -9.90
N GLU A 50 -2.96 -7.42 -9.93
CA GLU A 50 -2.13 -6.74 -10.94
C GLU A 50 -2.17 -5.18 -10.93
N ASP A 51 -2.97 -4.56 -10.06
CA ASP A 51 -2.97 -3.11 -9.89
C ASP A 51 -1.63 -2.58 -9.36
N ILE A 52 -1.34 -1.32 -9.73
CA ILE A 52 -0.06 -0.66 -9.42
C ILE A 52 -0.27 0.46 -8.41
N ILE A 53 0.35 0.31 -7.23
CA ILE A 53 0.46 1.36 -6.21
C ILE A 53 1.79 2.10 -6.40
N ARG A 54 1.74 3.43 -6.40
CA ARG A 54 2.91 4.32 -6.49
C ARG A 54 3.28 4.83 -5.10
N CYS A 55 4.58 5.06 -4.87
CA CYS A 55 5.14 5.62 -3.65
C CYS A 55 6.01 6.84 -3.99
#